data_AF-A0A9N8WS93-F1
#
_entry.id   AF-A0A9N8WS93-F1
#
_cell.length_a   1.000
_cell.length_b   1.000
_cell.length_c   1.000
_cell.angle_alpha   90.00
_cell.angle_beta   90.00
_cell.angle_gamma   90.00
#
_symmetry.space_group_name_H-M   'P 1'
#
loop_
_entity.id
_entity.type
_entity.pdbx_description
1 polymer ?
#
loop_
_entity_poly.entity_id
_entity_poly.type
_entity_poly.pdbx_seq_one_letter_code
_entity_poly.pdbx_strand_id
1 'polypeptide(L)'
;MTGHGKTACCWTCKIRHVKCDATPSECLQCTSRQVHCHGYGPMPLWMDGGENEKHEKQRIKLAIKKSVRERKSLQARQRRGHNRVIRRERKVSKTAEEGTQLNIISQKNSGSAATSSSALTRQSLQSQVLSGQSFAKPLGYDEADLLMHYLDHVFPYQYPFFDKGKWSRGWLLWLLSKNGPLCRAALGLAALHKRSLLGETNNHHIELEFHTKAVRQLQDFLSSVDVNELRPDNEILVEIIACSISLVLRGSAADWQPHLSAMASIAVKIHNQPRFHQSSDQLIVGSRATAAMAFQIPVLLWIDLLACVATREAPKLPYTEWLGPSCNFELAHIMGCHNSVMKSIGDLAVLSRWKANSTLTDSLDIKEFDKARQNIDDDLENVMDSTPMAFIEVRGLSPTFVPSQSSNQAKSEQPSGQDCVTRIFAAGALAQLEAVSVEASKDKIPTRIRRA
;
A
#
# COMPACT_ATOMS: atom_id res chain seq x y z
N MET A 1 31.96 19.46 -58.06
CA MET A 1 31.05 20.61 -58.10
C MET A 1 29.83 20.27 -57.26
N THR A 2 29.62 21.08 -56.21
CA THR A 2 28.36 21.39 -55.49
C THR A 2 27.35 20.31 -55.12
N GLY A 3 27.25 20.04 -53.81
CA GLY A 3 26.05 19.51 -53.16
C GLY A 3 26.26 19.26 -51.67
N HIS A 4 26.34 20.31 -50.83
CA HIS A 4 26.29 20.18 -49.37
C HIS A 4 24.90 19.62 -48.98
N GLY A 5 24.84 18.30 -48.80
CA GLY A 5 23.61 17.56 -48.49
C GLY A 5 23.01 17.98 -47.14
N LYS A 6 21.71 18.28 -47.17
CA LYS A 6 20.85 18.75 -46.08
C LYS A 6 21.16 18.07 -44.74
N THR A 7 21.40 18.88 -43.70
CA THR A 7 21.43 18.44 -42.30
C THR A 7 20.17 17.65 -41.98
N ALA A 8 20.32 16.41 -41.49
CA ALA A 8 19.21 15.56 -41.10
C ALA A 8 18.42 16.26 -39.98
N CYS A 9 17.15 16.59 -40.25
CA CYS A 9 16.24 17.21 -39.29
C CYS A 9 15.17 16.18 -38.92
N CYS A 10 14.86 16.05 -37.63
CA CYS A 10 13.84 15.10 -37.21
C CYS A 10 12.46 15.55 -37.70
N TRP A 11 11.56 14.60 -37.94
CA TRP A 11 10.24 14.90 -38.50
C TRP A 11 9.40 15.82 -37.59
N THR A 12 9.58 15.72 -36.26
CA THR A 12 8.97 16.62 -35.27
C THR A 12 9.47 18.06 -35.41
N CYS A 13 10.77 18.29 -35.62
CA CYS A 13 11.30 19.65 -35.81
C CYS A 13 10.94 20.21 -37.19
N LYS A 14 10.87 19.34 -38.20
CA LYS A 14 10.48 19.70 -39.57
C LYS A 14 9.05 20.25 -39.62
N ILE A 15 8.06 19.54 -39.08
CA ILE A 15 6.66 20.00 -39.06
C ILE A 15 6.43 21.24 -38.17
N ARG A 16 7.29 21.43 -37.17
CA ARG A 16 7.30 22.61 -36.29
C ARG A 16 8.03 23.81 -36.88
N HIS A 17 8.74 23.65 -37.99
CA HIS A 17 9.58 24.68 -38.62
C HIS A 17 10.62 25.26 -37.65
N VAL A 18 11.26 24.39 -36.85
CA VAL A 18 12.33 24.78 -35.91
C VAL A 18 13.65 24.13 -36.31
N LYS A 19 14.77 24.82 -36.05
CA LYS A 19 16.11 24.28 -36.29
C LYS A 19 16.33 23.04 -35.41
N CYS A 20 16.69 21.92 -36.04
CA CYS A 20 17.03 20.67 -35.36
C CYS A 20 18.53 20.59 -35.12
N ASP A 21 18.92 20.02 -33.98
CA ASP A 21 20.29 19.81 -33.55
C ASP A 21 20.92 18.51 -34.08
N ALA A 22 20.15 17.70 -34.82
CA ALA A 22 20.61 16.54 -35.60
C ALA A 22 21.37 15.46 -34.81
N THR A 23 21.09 15.30 -33.51
CA THR A 23 21.66 14.23 -32.69
C THR A 23 21.17 12.84 -33.16
N PRO A 24 21.97 11.76 -33.00
CA PRO A 24 21.66 10.44 -33.59
C PRO A 24 20.38 9.75 -33.09
N SER A 25 19.88 10.11 -31.91
CA SER A 25 18.69 9.51 -31.30
C SER A 25 17.52 10.49 -31.26
N GLU A 26 17.27 11.11 -30.11
CA GLU A 26 16.29 12.18 -29.96
C GLU A 26 16.99 13.54 -29.99
N CYS A 27 16.40 14.48 -30.73
CA CYS A 27 16.93 15.83 -30.80
C CYS A 27 16.66 16.60 -29.51
N LEU A 28 17.64 17.36 -29.03
CA LEU A 28 17.57 18.19 -27.83
C LEU A 28 16.40 19.17 -27.91
N GLN A 29 16.03 19.67 -29.09
CA GLN A 29 14.85 20.52 -29.26
C GLN A 29 13.50 19.85 -28.95
N CYS A 30 13.42 18.53 -29.11
CA CYS A 30 12.22 17.75 -28.77
C CYS A 30 12.29 17.30 -27.30
N THR A 31 13.43 16.74 -26.87
CA THR A 31 13.63 16.25 -25.50
C THR A 31 13.54 17.38 -24.46
N SER A 32 14.16 18.54 -24.70
CA SER A 32 14.08 19.70 -23.80
C SER A 32 12.66 20.26 -23.66
N ARG A 33 11.78 19.99 -24.62
CA ARG A 33 10.37 20.40 -24.61
C ARG A 33 9.42 19.26 -24.23
N GLN A 34 9.95 18.09 -23.87
CA GLN A 34 9.19 16.88 -23.51
C GLN A 34 8.13 16.56 -24.58
N VAL A 35 8.51 16.66 -25.85
CA VAL A 35 7.66 16.26 -26.98
C VAL A 35 8.31 15.11 -27.72
N HIS A 36 7.48 14.18 -28.19
CA HIS A 36 7.94 12.99 -28.89
C HIS A 36 8.73 13.35 -30.15
N CYS A 37 9.95 12.82 -30.26
CA CYS A 37 10.81 12.98 -31.42
C CYS A 37 10.57 11.82 -32.38
N HIS A 38 10.01 12.09 -33.55
CA HIS A 38 9.75 11.10 -34.60
C HIS A 38 11.02 10.63 -35.35
N GLY A 39 12.19 10.95 -34.81
CA GLY A 39 13.48 10.55 -35.36
C GLY A 39 13.78 11.10 -36.75
N TYR A 40 14.79 10.49 -37.37
CA TYR A 40 15.34 10.81 -38.68
C TYR A 40 15.17 9.58 -39.56
N GLY A 41 14.83 9.74 -40.84
CA GLY A 41 14.63 8.59 -41.72
C GLY A 41 13.64 8.86 -42.85
N PRO A 42 13.00 7.82 -43.43
CA PRO A 42 12.02 7.98 -44.50
C PRO A 42 10.80 8.77 -44.04
N MET A 43 10.08 9.36 -45.00
CA MET A 43 8.92 10.20 -44.74
C MET A 43 7.82 9.38 -44.01
N PRO A 44 7.38 9.80 -42.81
CA PRO A 44 6.31 9.12 -42.10
C PRO A 44 5.01 9.23 -42.88
N LEU A 45 4.17 8.21 -42.77
CA LEU A 45 2.87 8.14 -43.45
C LEU A 45 1.94 9.33 -43.15
N TRP A 46 2.08 9.93 -41.96
CA TRP A 46 1.30 11.08 -41.53
C TRP A 46 1.81 12.42 -42.07
N MET A 47 2.98 12.45 -42.73
CA MET A 47 3.50 13.67 -43.37
C MET A 47 3.09 13.71 -44.84
N ASP A 48 1.78 13.76 -45.05
CA ASP A 48 1.10 13.62 -46.34
C ASP A 48 0.64 14.97 -46.95
N GLY A 49 0.95 16.10 -46.30
CA GLY A 49 0.42 17.41 -46.70
C GLY A 49 -1.08 17.58 -46.43
N GLY A 50 -1.73 16.58 -45.83
CA GLY A 50 -3.17 16.47 -45.69
C GLY A 50 -3.68 16.69 -44.27
N GLU A 51 -4.75 15.99 -43.93
CA GLU A 51 -5.41 16.10 -42.63
C GLU A 51 -4.62 15.42 -41.51
N ASN A 52 -3.87 14.36 -41.83
CA ASN A 52 -2.99 13.68 -40.87
C ASN A 52 -1.82 14.58 -40.44
N GLU A 53 -1.23 15.32 -41.38
CA GLU A 53 -0.19 16.31 -41.05
C GLU A 53 -0.75 17.40 -40.12
N LYS A 54 -1.97 17.89 -40.37
CA LYS A 54 -2.62 18.89 -39.51
C LYS A 54 -2.88 18.37 -38.11
N HIS A 55 -3.43 17.16 -37.98
CA HIS A 55 -3.68 16.51 -36.69
C HIS A 55 -2.40 16.34 -35.88
N GLU A 56 -1.34 15.84 -36.52
CA GLU A 56 -0.07 15.61 -35.83
C GLU A 56 0.61 16.93 -35.41
N LYS A 57 0.53 17.97 -36.26
CA LYS A 57 0.98 19.33 -35.91
C LYS A 57 0.23 19.89 -34.70
N GLN A 58 -1.09 19.68 -34.62
CA GLN A 58 -1.89 20.11 -33.47
C GLN A 58 -1.53 19.35 -32.20
N ARG A 59 -1.35 18.02 -32.29
CA ARG A 59 -0.91 17.17 -31.17
C ARG A 59 0.41 17.66 -30.58
N ILE A 60 1.40 17.91 -31.45
CA ILE A 60 2.71 18.44 -31.07
C ILE A 60 2.57 19.84 -30.43
N LYS A 61 1.73 20.72 -31.00
CA LYS A 61 1.49 22.07 -30.45
C LYS A 61 0.90 22.02 -29.03
N LEU A 62 -0.06 21.12 -28.78
CA LEU A 62 -0.66 20.92 -27.47
C LEU A 62 0.35 20.37 -26.45
N ALA A 63 1.17 19.40 -26.85
CA ALA A 63 2.23 18.87 -26.00
C ALA A 63 3.24 19.96 -25.58
N ILE A 64 3.64 20.85 -26.49
CA ILE A 64 4.51 21.99 -26.17
C ILE A 64 3.83 22.96 -25.19
N LYS A 65 2.54 23.26 -25.39
CA LYS A 65 1.80 24.16 -24.50
C LYS A 65 1.72 23.59 -23.07
N LYS A 66 1.53 22.27 -22.95
CA LYS A 66 1.54 21.55 -21.68
C LYS A 66 2.92 21.62 -21.00
N SER A 67 4.00 21.29 -21.71
CA SER A 67 5.36 21.30 -21.12
C SER A 67 5.82 22.70 -20.71
N VAL A 68 5.44 23.74 -21.46
CA VAL A 68 5.70 25.14 -21.07
C VAL A 68 4.92 25.53 -19.81
N ARG A 69 3.65 25.12 -19.68
CA ARG A 69 2.82 25.40 -18.48
C ARG A 69 3.40 24.70 -17.25
N GLU A 70 3.81 23.45 -17.37
CA GLU A 70 4.43 22.67 -16.30
C GLU A 70 5.75 23.29 -15.85
N ARG A 71 6.62 23.69 -16.79
CA ARG A 71 7.88 24.38 -16.46
C ARG A 71 7.67 25.71 -15.75
N LYS A 72 6.71 26.53 -16.20
CA LYS A 72 6.36 27.78 -15.53
C LYS A 72 5.82 27.54 -14.11
N SER A 73 5.02 26.49 -13.92
CA SER A 73 4.50 26.09 -12.60
C SER A 73 5.64 25.67 -11.66
N LEU A 74 6.59 24.85 -12.14
CA LEU A 74 7.76 24.42 -11.38
C LEU A 74 8.67 25.61 -11.01
N GLN A 75 8.95 26.52 -11.95
CA GLN A 75 9.74 27.73 -11.66
C GLN A 75 9.03 28.65 -10.66
N ALA A 76 7.70 28.79 -10.74
CA ALA A 76 6.93 29.56 -9.77
C ALA A 76 6.99 28.93 -8.36
N ARG A 77 6.95 27.59 -8.27
CA ARG A 77 7.13 26.86 -7.00
C ARG A 77 8.54 27.05 -6.42
N GLN A 78 9.57 26.96 -7.26
CA GLN A 78 10.96 27.18 -6.84
C GLN A 78 11.19 28.61 -6.34
N ARG A 79 10.68 29.64 -7.05
CA ARG A 79 10.74 31.04 -6.62
C ARG A 79 10.02 31.28 -5.29
N ARG A 80 8.85 30.64 -5.08
CA ARG A 80 8.13 30.69 -3.79
C ARG A 80 8.93 30.02 -2.67
N GLY A 81 9.62 28.92 -2.97
CA GLY A 81 10.53 28.26 -2.03
C GLY A 81 11.71 29.15 -1.64
N HIS A 82 12.40 29.73 -2.62
CA HIS A 82 13.58 30.57 -2.40
C HIS A 82 13.24 31.87 -1.65
N ASN A 83 12.15 32.56 -2.02
CA ASN A 83 11.69 33.75 -1.28
C ASN A 83 11.29 33.42 0.17
N ARG A 84 10.84 32.19 0.44
CA ARG A 84 10.47 31.75 1.80
C ARG A 84 11.70 31.47 2.65
N VAL A 85 12.82 31.01 2.07
CA VAL A 85 14.12 30.83 2.74
C VAL A 85 14.76 32.18 3.04
N ILE A 86 14.85 33.08 2.05
CA ILE A 86 15.40 34.43 2.22
C ILE A 86 14.61 35.23 3.27
N ARG A 87 13.28 35.11 3.29
CA ARG A 87 12.42 35.75 4.30
C ARG A 87 12.63 35.15 5.69
N ARG A 88 13.04 33.89 5.80
CA ARG A 88 13.36 33.23 7.07
C ARG A 88 14.71 33.71 7.61
N GLU A 89 15.72 33.81 6.76
CA GLU A 89 17.05 34.31 7.12
C GLU A 89 17.01 35.78 7.56
N ARG A 90 16.29 36.65 6.82
CA ARG A 90 16.10 38.06 7.23
C ARG A 90 15.30 38.23 8.52
N LYS A 91 14.45 37.26 8.87
CA LYS A 91 13.69 37.28 10.13
C LYS A 91 14.55 36.84 11.31
N VAL A 92 15.48 35.91 11.10
CA VAL A 92 16.47 35.46 12.10
C VAL A 92 17.48 36.57 12.42
N SER A 93 17.94 37.32 11.42
CA SER A 93 18.86 38.46 11.63
C SER A 93 18.19 39.63 12.37
N LYS A 94 16.89 39.90 12.15
CA LYS A 94 16.18 40.96 12.88
C LYS A 94 15.86 40.60 14.33
N THR A 95 15.62 39.33 14.64
CA THR A 95 15.39 38.88 16.03
C THR A 95 16.65 38.85 16.89
N ALA A 96 17.84 38.96 16.28
CA ALA A 96 19.10 39.01 17.02
C ALA A 96 19.45 40.43 17.52
N GLU A 97 18.91 41.48 16.90
CA GLU A 97 19.19 42.88 17.27
C GLU A 97 18.18 43.47 18.28
N GLU A 98 16.96 42.93 18.36
CA GLU A 98 15.91 43.42 19.29
C GLU A 98 15.95 42.76 20.69
N GLY A 99 16.84 41.79 20.92
CA GLY A 99 16.92 41.01 22.16
C GLY A 99 17.68 41.65 23.34
N THR A 100 18.20 42.88 23.19
CA THR A 100 19.08 43.49 24.22
C THR A 100 18.47 44.69 24.93
N GLN A 101 17.21 45.05 24.67
CA GLN A 101 16.54 46.10 25.43
C GLN A 101 15.15 45.65 25.88
N LEU A 102 14.87 45.92 27.15
CA LEU A 102 13.58 45.84 27.85
C LEU A 102 13.29 44.53 28.60
N ASN A 103 14.07 44.32 29.66
CA ASN A 103 13.51 43.84 30.92
C ASN A 103 13.46 45.05 31.86
N ILE A 104 12.27 45.56 32.19
CA ILE A 104 11.90 46.28 33.43
C ILE A 104 10.44 46.79 33.29
N ILE A 105 9.67 46.52 34.35
CA ILE A 105 8.31 46.99 34.75
C ILE A 105 7.10 46.12 34.36
N SER A 106 6.55 45.60 35.46
CA SER A 106 5.32 44.88 35.73
C SER A 106 4.05 45.74 35.65
N GLN A 107 2.91 45.03 35.61
CA GLN A 107 1.57 45.37 36.13
C GLN A 107 0.50 46.09 35.26
N LYS A 108 -0.66 45.39 35.25
CA LYS A 108 -2.08 45.83 35.33
C LYS A 108 -2.97 45.91 34.07
N ASN A 109 -3.94 44.98 34.09
CA ASN A 109 -5.40 45.09 33.88
C ASN A 109 -6.08 45.19 32.49
N SER A 110 -7.12 44.35 32.38
CA SER A 110 -8.44 44.47 31.72
C SER A 110 -8.61 44.53 30.19
N GLY A 111 -9.48 43.63 29.68
CA GLY A 111 -10.62 44.00 28.84
C GLY A 111 -10.50 43.85 27.31
N SER A 112 -11.05 42.75 26.79
CA SER A 112 -11.73 42.53 25.48
C SER A 112 -11.34 43.34 24.23
N ALA A 113 -10.86 42.66 23.18
CA ALA A 113 -11.65 42.28 21.98
C ALA A 113 -10.78 42.02 20.74
N ALA A 114 -11.09 40.90 20.08
CA ALA A 114 -11.01 40.62 18.65
C ALA A 114 -9.65 40.35 17.94
N THR A 115 -9.58 39.11 17.43
CA THR A 115 -9.05 38.67 16.11
C THR A 115 -7.57 38.88 15.78
N SER A 116 -6.80 37.78 15.78
CA SER A 116 -5.89 37.45 14.67
C SER A 116 -5.23 36.07 14.80
N SER A 117 -5.49 35.23 13.80
CA SER A 117 -4.53 34.41 13.05
C SER A 117 -3.48 33.60 13.83
N SER A 118 -3.79 32.32 13.98
CA SER A 118 -2.93 31.27 14.52
C SER A 118 -1.63 31.06 13.72
N ALA A 119 -0.52 31.44 14.34
CA ALA A 119 0.77 30.82 14.06
C ALA A 119 0.79 29.48 14.81
N LEU A 120 0.66 28.36 14.07
CA LEU A 120 0.76 27.03 14.65
C LEU A 120 2.22 26.71 14.99
N THR A 121 2.56 26.83 16.26
CA THR A 121 3.82 26.36 16.86
C THR A 121 3.76 24.83 17.05
N ARG A 122 4.94 24.20 16.98
CA ARG A 122 5.21 22.74 17.03
C ARG A 122 4.57 21.98 18.22
N GLN A 123 4.15 22.69 19.28
CA GLN A 123 3.47 22.12 20.45
C GLN A 123 1.94 21.94 20.28
N SER A 124 1.33 22.52 19.24
CA SER A 124 -0.13 22.43 19.02
C SER A 124 -0.60 21.06 18.48
N LEU A 125 0.32 20.22 18.00
CA LEU A 125 -0.01 18.87 17.49
C LEU A 125 0.06 17.80 18.59
N GLN A 126 0.92 17.99 19.60
CA GLN A 126 0.97 17.10 20.77
C GLN A 126 -0.31 17.19 21.61
N SER A 127 -0.91 18.38 21.74
CA SER A 127 -2.16 18.55 22.49
C SER A 127 -3.41 18.01 21.78
N GLN A 128 -3.38 17.82 20.45
CA GLN A 128 -4.53 17.28 19.69
C GLN A 128 -4.62 15.76 19.71
N VAL A 129 -3.52 15.05 19.93
CA VAL A 129 -3.51 13.57 20.02
C VAL A 129 -3.51 13.09 21.48
N LEU A 130 -2.98 13.88 22.43
CA LEU A 130 -2.84 13.48 23.83
C LEU A 130 -3.91 14.03 24.78
N SER A 131 -4.78 14.95 24.34
CA SER A 131 -5.91 15.41 25.14
C SER A 131 -7.21 14.98 24.48
N GLY A 132 -7.93 14.06 25.11
CA GLY A 132 -9.24 13.55 24.67
C GLY A 132 -10.37 14.59 24.65
N GLN A 133 -10.10 15.86 24.34
CA GLN A 133 -11.06 16.96 24.32
C GLN A 133 -10.81 18.00 23.21
N SER A 134 -10.28 17.61 22.04
CA SER A 134 -10.40 18.43 20.84
C SER A 134 -11.05 17.58 19.75
N PHE A 135 -12.34 17.84 19.47
CA PHE A 135 -12.99 17.22 18.33
C PHE A 135 -12.17 17.56 17.08
N ALA A 136 -11.62 16.54 16.42
CA ALA A 136 -10.96 16.71 15.14
C ALA A 136 -11.89 17.50 14.22
N LYS A 137 -11.33 18.40 13.40
CA LYS A 137 -12.13 19.18 12.45
C LYS A 137 -13.05 18.21 11.68
N PRO A 138 -14.38 18.45 11.68
CA PRO A 138 -15.31 17.59 10.97
C PRO A 138 -14.92 17.44 9.50
N LEU A 139 -15.12 16.24 8.96
CA LEU A 139 -14.91 15.97 7.54
C LEU A 139 -15.85 16.82 6.70
N GLY A 140 -15.35 17.32 5.56
CA GLY A 140 -16.23 17.90 4.55
C GLY A 140 -17.16 16.85 3.94
N TYR A 141 -18.23 17.27 3.25
CA TYR A 141 -19.18 16.35 2.62
C TYR A 141 -18.49 15.35 1.68
N ASP A 142 -17.62 15.82 0.78
CA ASP A 142 -16.90 14.96 -0.17
C ASP A 142 -15.96 13.97 0.55
N GLU A 143 -15.34 14.38 1.66
CA GLU A 143 -14.51 13.49 2.48
C GLU A 143 -15.37 12.45 3.22
N ALA A 144 -16.55 12.84 3.72
CA ALA A 144 -17.47 11.93 4.37
C ALA A 144 -18.08 10.91 3.38
N ASP A 145 -18.40 11.33 2.16
CA ASP A 145 -18.85 10.44 1.08
C ASP A 145 -17.76 9.43 0.68
N LEU A 146 -16.51 9.88 0.55
CA LEU A 146 -15.38 8.97 0.34
C LEU A 146 -15.15 8.01 1.52
N LEU A 147 -15.34 8.47 2.76
CA LEU A 147 -15.24 7.63 3.94
C LEU A 147 -16.32 6.55 3.96
N MET A 148 -17.57 6.90 3.63
CA MET A 148 -18.64 5.91 3.50
C MET A 148 -18.33 4.91 2.37
N HIS A 149 -17.87 5.40 1.22
CA HIS A 149 -17.42 4.53 0.13
C HIS A 149 -16.30 3.58 0.54
N TYR A 150 -15.36 4.03 1.37
CA TYR A 150 -14.32 3.16 1.93
C TYR A 150 -14.95 2.03 2.77
N LEU A 151 -15.85 2.36 3.69
CA LEU A 151 -16.45 1.40 4.62
C LEU A 151 -17.40 0.41 3.93
N ASP A 152 -18.08 0.83 2.86
CA ASP A 152 -19.10 0.04 2.18
C ASP A 152 -18.53 -0.81 1.03
N HIS A 153 -17.48 -0.32 0.36
CA HIS A 153 -16.93 -0.99 -0.82
C HIS A 153 -15.48 -1.42 -0.63
N VAL A 154 -14.59 -0.50 -0.26
CA VAL A 154 -13.14 -0.81 -0.23
C VAL A 154 -12.79 -1.80 0.89
N PHE A 155 -13.29 -1.57 2.10
CA PHE A 155 -12.99 -2.42 3.26
C PHE A 155 -13.44 -3.88 3.05
N PRO A 156 -14.68 -4.15 2.56
CA PRO A 156 -15.07 -5.52 2.21
C PRO A 156 -14.18 -6.17 1.13
N TYR A 157 -13.69 -5.41 0.15
CA TYR A 157 -12.73 -5.95 -0.83
C TYR A 157 -11.36 -6.25 -0.23
N GLN A 158 -10.89 -5.43 0.72
CA GLN A 158 -9.61 -5.65 1.41
C GLN A 158 -9.66 -6.86 2.36
N TYR A 159 -10.83 -7.11 2.97
CA TYR A 159 -11.03 -8.16 3.97
C TYR A 159 -12.30 -8.98 3.65
N PRO A 160 -12.28 -9.82 2.61
CA PRO A 160 -13.49 -10.47 2.07
C PRO A 160 -14.20 -11.38 3.05
N PHE A 161 -13.48 -11.91 4.04
CA PHE A 161 -13.99 -12.86 5.02
C PHE A 161 -14.17 -12.26 6.42
N PHE A 162 -14.16 -10.92 6.54
CA PHE A 162 -14.37 -10.23 7.82
C PHE A 162 -15.64 -10.72 8.54
N ASP A 163 -15.45 -11.49 9.60
CA ASP A 163 -16.56 -12.04 10.39
C ASP A 163 -17.14 -10.98 11.35
N LYS A 164 -18.34 -10.50 11.02
CA LYS A 164 -19.09 -9.52 11.84
C LYS A 164 -19.54 -10.07 13.19
N GLY A 165 -19.59 -11.39 13.37
CA GLY A 165 -19.89 -12.05 14.64
C GLY A 165 -18.69 -12.07 15.59
N LYS A 166 -17.47 -12.12 15.04
CA LYS A 166 -16.20 -12.14 15.81
C LYS A 166 -15.58 -10.76 15.98
N TRP A 167 -15.77 -9.86 15.01
CA TRP A 167 -15.11 -8.56 14.96
C TRP A 167 -16.08 -7.39 14.81
N SER A 168 -15.90 -6.35 15.64
CA SER A 168 -16.57 -5.07 15.44
C SER A 168 -15.75 -4.15 14.53
N ARG A 169 -16.41 -3.32 13.71
CA ARG A 169 -15.75 -2.22 12.97
C ARG A 169 -15.60 -0.93 13.80
N GLY A 170 -15.93 -1.00 15.10
CA GLY A 170 -15.92 0.17 15.99
C GLY A 170 -14.53 0.76 16.16
N TRP A 171 -13.50 -0.08 16.28
CA TRP A 171 -12.11 0.36 16.34
C TRP A 171 -11.68 1.10 15.06
N LEU A 172 -12.13 0.64 13.89
CA LEU A 172 -11.80 1.24 12.61
C LEU A 172 -12.45 2.62 12.48
N LEU A 173 -13.75 2.72 12.74
CA LEU A 173 -14.46 4.01 12.71
C LEU A 173 -13.85 4.99 13.73
N TRP A 174 -13.49 4.49 14.90
CA TRP A 174 -12.82 5.30 15.92
C TRP A 174 -11.48 5.88 15.41
N LEU A 175 -10.60 5.07 14.82
CA LEU A 175 -9.34 5.58 14.24
C LEU A 175 -9.60 6.57 13.10
N LEU A 176 -10.53 6.27 12.20
CA LEU A 176 -10.90 7.15 11.08
C LEU A 176 -11.47 8.51 11.56
N SER A 177 -12.21 8.51 12.67
CA SER A 177 -12.80 9.72 13.27
C SER A 177 -11.77 10.71 13.82
N LYS A 178 -10.55 10.24 14.13
CA LYS A 178 -9.44 11.10 14.57
C LYS A 178 -8.89 12.00 13.47
N ASN A 179 -9.28 11.77 12.21
CA ASN A 179 -8.80 12.52 11.05
C ASN A 179 -7.25 12.47 10.89
N GLY A 180 -6.66 11.36 11.33
CA GLY A 180 -5.23 11.08 11.31
C GLY A 180 -4.73 10.46 10.00
N PRO A 181 -3.48 9.93 9.97
CA PRO A 181 -2.88 9.37 8.76
C PRO A 181 -3.68 8.18 8.20
N LEU A 182 -4.32 7.35 9.04
CA LEU A 182 -5.17 6.25 8.55
C LEU A 182 -6.37 6.79 7.77
N CYS A 183 -7.03 7.84 8.28
CA CYS A 183 -8.15 8.47 7.61
C CYS A 183 -7.74 8.97 6.21
N ARG A 184 -6.57 9.62 6.10
CA ARG A 184 -6.05 10.07 4.81
C ARG A 184 -5.71 8.89 3.88
N ALA A 185 -5.16 7.80 4.39
CA ALA A 185 -4.90 6.62 3.59
C ALA A 185 -6.21 5.98 3.06
N ALA A 186 -7.22 5.83 3.93
CA ALA A 186 -8.53 5.29 3.58
C ALA A 186 -9.27 6.14 2.53
N LEU A 187 -9.27 7.47 2.67
CA LEU A 187 -9.82 8.39 1.67
C LEU A 187 -9.09 8.28 0.33
N GLY A 188 -7.76 8.12 0.37
CA GLY A 188 -6.94 7.90 -0.83
C GLY A 188 -7.30 6.60 -1.56
N LEU A 189 -7.52 5.51 -0.81
CA LEU A 189 -7.97 4.23 -1.36
C LEU A 189 -9.40 4.31 -1.92
N ALA A 190 -10.33 4.97 -1.23
CA ALA A 190 -11.68 5.19 -1.73
C ALA A 190 -11.71 5.99 -3.03
N ALA A 191 -10.94 7.08 -3.10
CA ALA A 191 -10.81 7.87 -4.31
C ALA A 191 -10.21 7.05 -5.46
N LEU A 192 -9.20 6.22 -5.17
CA LEU A 192 -8.61 5.31 -6.15
C LEU A 192 -9.64 4.29 -6.67
N HIS A 193 -10.41 3.68 -5.77
CA HIS A 193 -11.44 2.71 -6.12
C HIS A 193 -12.57 3.33 -6.95
N LYS A 194 -13.10 4.50 -6.55
CA LYS A 194 -14.12 5.22 -7.34
C LYS A 194 -13.62 5.53 -8.75
N ARG A 195 -12.39 6.04 -8.87
CA ARG A 195 -11.78 6.29 -10.17
C ARG A 195 -11.64 5.02 -11.01
N SER A 196 -11.23 3.90 -10.39
CA SER A 196 -11.10 2.62 -11.08
C SER A 196 -12.43 2.13 -11.66
N LEU A 197 -13.56 2.41 -11.00
CA LEU A 197 -14.89 2.05 -11.48
C LEU A 197 -15.36 2.94 -12.66
N LEU A 198 -15.00 4.21 -12.64
CA LEU A 198 -15.44 5.19 -13.65
C LEU A 198 -14.62 5.12 -14.95
N GLY A 199 -13.47 4.43 -14.96
CA GLY A 199 -12.57 4.38 -16.12
C GLY A 199 -11.95 5.74 -16.48
N GLU A 200 -12.05 6.73 -15.59
CA GLU A 200 -11.63 8.10 -15.84
C GLU A 200 -10.11 8.26 -15.75
N THR A 201 -9.51 8.81 -16.81
CA THR A 201 -8.06 9.06 -16.92
C THR A 201 -7.67 10.52 -16.70
N ASN A 202 -8.63 11.43 -16.49
CA ASN A 202 -8.37 12.87 -16.41
C ASN A 202 -8.56 13.49 -15.01
N ASN A 203 -7.43 13.86 -14.41
CA ASN A 203 -7.15 15.11 -13.67
C ASN A 203 -8.08 15.57 -12.53
N HIS A 204 -8.22 14.72 -11.52
CA HIS A 204 -7.96 15.16 -10.16
C HIS A 204 -7.27 14.01 -9.42
N HIS A 205 -5.97 14.16 -9.14
CA HIS A 205 -5.21 13.18 -8.37
C HIS A 205 -5.55 13.27 -6.88
N ILE A 206 -6.84 13.29 -6.54
CA ILE A 206 -7.35 13.35 -5.16
C ILE A 206 -6.80 12.16 -4.38
N GLU A 207 -6.69 10.99 -5.01
CA GLU A 207 -6.07 9.82 -4.42
C GLU A 207 -4.59 10.06 -4.06
N LEU A 208 -3.85 10.76 -4.93
CA LEU A 208 -2.43 11.07 -4.69
C LEU A 208 -2.27 12.17 -3.64
N GLU A 209 -3.20 13.13 -3.59
CA GLU A 209 -3.22 14.18 -2.58
C GLU A 209 -3.42 13.56 -1.19
N PHE A 210 -4.44 12.71 -1.04
CA PHE A 210 -4.70 12.00 0.20
C PHE A 210 -3.56 11.05 0.57
N HIS A 211 -2.99 10.33 -0.39
CA HIS A 211 -1.79 9.50 -0.18
C HIS A 211 -0.60 10.33 0.32
N THR A 212 -0.33 11.49 -0.30
CA THR A 212 0.75 12.38 0.12
C THR A 212 0.51 12.93 1.52
N LYS A 213 -0.74 13.26 1.87
CA LYS A 213 -1.12 13.69 3.23
C LYS A 213 -0.91 12.56 4.24
N ALA A 214 -1.31 11.34 3.91
CA ALA A 214 -1.15 10.16 4.76
C ALA A 214 0.33 9.89 5.07
N VAL A 215 1.19 9.86 4.05
CA VAL A 215 2.64 9.64 4.22
C VAL A 215 3.28 10.74 5.08
N ARG A 216 2.94 12.01 4.85
CA ARG A 216 3.48 13.12 5.66
C ARG A 216 3.06 13.03 7.12
N GLN A 217 1.77 12.80 7.37
CA GLN A 217 1.28 12.67 8.74
C GLN A 217 1.86 11.43 9.44
N LEU A 218 2.07 10.33 8.70
CA LEU A 218 2.73 9.13 9.22
C LEU A 218 4.19 9.43 9.60
N GLN A 219 4.92 10.18 8.78
CA GLN A 219 6.30 10.61 9.08
C GLN A 219 6.37 11.52 10.32
N ASP A 220 5.41 12.43 10.47
CA ASP A 220 5.30 13.28 11.66
C ASP A 220 5.04 12.43 12.92
N PHE A 221 4.15 11.43 12.83
CA PHE A 221 3.87 10.48 13.91
C PHE A 221 5.12 9.70 14.30
N LEU A 222 5.81 9.10 13.33
CA LEU A 222 7.05 8.34 13.55
C LEU A 222 8.15 9.20 14.18
N SER A 223 8.25 10.48 13.81
CA SER A 223 9.25 11.42 14.37
C SER A 223 8.94 11.84 15.81
N SER A 224 7.71 11.65 16.26
CA SER A 224 7.24 12.05 17.59
C SER A 224 7.25 10.91 18.62
N VAL A 225 7.42 9.67 18.17
CA VAL A 225 7.36 8.46 18.99
C VAL A 225 8.75 8.05 19.43
N ASP A 226 8.94 7.86 20.73
CA ASP A 226 10.07 7.06 21.21
C ASP A 226 9.75 5.58 20.98
N VAL A 227 10.44 4.98 20.00
CA VAL A 227 10.27 3.58 19.63
C VAL A 227 10.57 2.64 20.82
N ASN A 228 11.25 3.11 21.86
CA ASN A 228 11.58 2.33 23.06
C ASN A 228 10.45 2.27 24.09
N GLU A 229 9.49 3.20 24.06
CA GLU A 229 8.35 3.26 25.00
C GLU A 229 7.03 2.72 24.39
N LEU A 230 7.10 2.16 23.17
CA LEU A 230 5.94 1.63 22.46
C LEU A 230 5.36 0.42 23.17
N ARG A 231 4.14 0.56 23.71
CA ARG A 231 3.33 -0.54 24.23
C ARG A 231 2.24 -0.97 23.23
N PRO A 232 1.78 -2.23 23.27
CA PRO A 232 0.77 -2.74 22.34
C PRO A 232 -0.61 -2.06 22.46
N ASP A 233 -0.91 -1.39 23.57
CA ASP A 233 -2.10 -0.58 23.80
C ASP A 233 -1.96 0.88 23.32
N ASN A 234 -0.80 1.27 22.80
CA ASN A 234 -0.55 2.62 22.33
C ASN A 234 -1.34 2.93 21.05
N GLU A 235 -2.23 3.90 21.11
CA GLU A 235 -3.10 4.28 19.99
C GLU A 235 -2.32 4.78 18.76
N ILE A 236 -1.17 5.42 18.96
CA ILE A 236 -0.33 5.95 17.87
C ILE A 236 0.26 4.79 17.07
N LEU A 237 0.64 3.72 17.76
CA LEU A 237 1.16 2.51 17.13
C LEU A 237 0.11 1.83 16.24
N VAL A 238 -1.12 1.71 16.74
CA VAL A 238 -2.24 1.16 15.98
C VAL A 238 -2.48 1.99 14.71
N GLU A 239 -2.46 3.31 14.84
CA GLU A 239 -2.63 4.22 13.70
C GLU A 239 -1.50 4.05 12.67
N ILE A 240 -0.24 3.92 13.13
CA ILE A 240 0.93 3.70 12.27
C ILE A 240 0.78 2.39 11.46
N ILE A 241 0.45 1.29 12.13
CA ILE A 241 0.32 -0.02 11.49
C ILE A 241 -0.86 -0.02 10.51
N ALA A 242 -2.05 0.43 10.93
CA ALA A 242 -3.23 0.44 10.08
C ALA A 242 -3.06 1.35 8.84
N CYS A 243 -2.45 2.53 9.03
CA CYS A 243 -2.14 3.44 7.92
C CYS A 243 -1.15 2.81 6.95
N SER A 244 -0.07 2.20 7.47
CA SER A 244 0.97 1.59 6.65
C SER A 244 0.45 0.39 5.84
N ILE A 245 -0.43 -0.44 6.43
CA ILE A 245 -1.15 -1.50 5.69
C ILE A 245 -1.97 -0.91 4.55
N SER A 246 -2.72 0.16 4.81
CA SER A 246 -3.51 0.85 3.78
C SER A 246 -2.65 1.43 2.66
N LEU A 247 -1.45 1.92 2.98
CA LEU A 247 -0.48 2.42 2.00
C LEU A 247 0.12 1.29 1.14
N VAL A 248 0.43 0.12 1.74
CA VAL A 248 0.91 -1.06 1.00
C VAL A 248 -0.16 -1.55 0.02
N LEU A 249 -1.42 -1.64 0.45
CA LEU A 249 -2.54 -2.14 -0.37
C LEU A 249 -2.94 -1.19 -1.52
N ARG A 250 -2.41 0.04 -1.59
CA ARG A 250 -2.62 0.94 -2.72
C ARG A 250 -1.98 0.43 -4.02
N GLY A 251 -0.97 -0.45 -3.92
CA GLY A 251 -0.43 -1.17 -5.07
C GLY A 251 0.45 -0.34 -6.01
N SER A 252 1.20 0.66 -5.53
CA SER A 252 2.31 1.20 -6.36
C SER A 252 3.43 0.16 -6.44
N ALA A 253 3.92 -0.11 -7.64
CA ALA A 253 4.91 -1.16 -7.88
C ALA A 253 6.28 -0.94 -7.21
N ALA A 254 6.55 0.25 -6.63
CA ALA A 254 7.90 0.65 -6.22
C ALA A 254 8.06 1.22 -4.79
N ASP A 255 7.01 1.35 -3.98
CA ASP A 255 7.12 2.12 -2.71
C ASP A 255 6.56 1.40 -1.47
N TRP A 256 6.15 0.13 -1.57
CA TRP A 256 5.51 -0.58 -0.45
C TRP A 256 6.51 -1.22 0.52
N GLN A 257 7.70 -1.60 0.04
CA GLN A 257 8.70 -2.33 0.83
C GLN A 257 9.16 -1.56 2.08
N PRO A 258 9.44 -0.23 2.01
CA PRO A 258 9.83 0.52 3.21
C PRO A 258 8.73 0.55 4.27
N HIS A 259 7.45 0.64 3.86
CA HIS A 259 6.33 0.60 4.79
C HIS A 259 6.20 -0.76 5.47
N LEU A 260 6.29 -1.85 4.71
CA LEU A 260 6.24 -3.20 5.29
C LEU A 260 7.43 -3.46 6.22
N SER A 261 8.64 -3.12 5.80
CA SER A 261 9.85 -3.33 6.61
C SER A 261 9.78 -2.57 7.94
N ALA A 262 9.33 -1.31 7.92
CA ALA A 262 9.16 -0.52 9.13
C ALA A 262 8.13 -1.14 10.07
N MET A 263 6.97 -1.58 9.55
CA MET A 263 5.95 -2.26 10.34
C MET A 263 6.46 -3.57 10.95
N ALA A 264 7.16 -4.40 10.17
CA ALA A 264 7.70 -5.66 10.65
C ALA A 264 8.71 -5.44 11.78
N SER A 265 9.63 -4.46 11.64
CA SER A 265 10.57 -4.11 12.71
C SER A 265 9.87 -3.65 13.99
N ILE A 266 8.82 -2.84 13.87
CA ILE A 266 8.02 -2.38 15.01
C ILE A 266 7.32 -3.58 15.68
N ALA A 267 6.67 -4.45 14.89
CA ALA A 267 5.94 -5.61 15.39
C ALA A 267 6.85 -6.62 16.10
N VAL A 268 8.04 -6.90 15.55
CA VAL A 268 9.06 -7.75 16.19
C VAL A 268 9.52 -7.13 17.50
N LYS A 269 9.77 -5.82 17.54
CA LYS A 269 10.19 -5.13 18.76
C LYS A 269 9.15 -5.25 19.86
N ILE A 270 7.86 -5.10 19.53
CA ILE A 270 6.76 -5.26 20.49
C ILE A 270 6.64 -6.72 20.96
N HIS A 271 6.78 -7.68 20.05
CA HIS A 271 6.76 -9.11 20.38
C HIS A 271 7.84 -9.48 21.40
N ASN A 272 9.04 -8.91 21.25
CA ASN A 272 10.19 -9.19 22.11
C ASN A 272 10.17 -8.42 23.45
N GLN A 273 9.19 -7.56 23.71
CA GLN A 273 9.10 -6.86 24.99
C GLN A 273 8.65 -7.82 26.11
N PRO A 274 9.23 -7.70 27.33
CA PRO A 274 8.81 -8.51 28.47
C PRO A 274 7.35 -8.21 28.80
N ARG A 275 6.49 -9.23 28.72
CA ARG A 275 5.09 -9.13 29.16
C ARG A 275 5.08 -8.94 30.68
N PHE A 276 4.97 -7.70 31.15
CA PHE A 276 4.65 -7.45 32.55
C PHE A 276 3.30 -8.11 32.85
N HIS A 277 3.27 -9.00 33.85
CA HIS A 277 2.12 -9.77 34.30
C HIS A 277 0.81 -8.96 34.20
N GLN A 278 -0.02 -9.29 33.21
CA GLN A 278 -1.43 -8.91 33.20
C GLN A 278 -2.22 -10.18 33.45
N SER A 279 -2.93 -10.18 34.58
CA SER A 279 -3.77 -11.27 35.08
C SER A 279 -4.78 -11.68 34.01
N SER A 280 -4.98 -13.00 33.88
CA SER A 280 -5.74 -13.67 32.82
C SER A 280 -7.25 -13.32 32.74
N ASP A 281 -7.77 -12.46 33.62
CA ASP A 281 -9.22 -12.20 33.78
C ASP A 281 -9.74 -10.95 33.06
N GLN A 282 -8.91 -10.17 32.35
CA GLN A 282 -9.36 -8.96 31.63
C GLN A 282 -9.45 -9.11 30.10
N LEU A 283 -9.30 -10.30 29.56
CA LEU A 283 -9.33 -10.57 28.10
C LEU A 283 -10.70 -10.35 27.43
N ILE A 284 -11.76 -10.08 28.20
CA ILE A 284 -13.14 -9.97 27.68
C ILE A 284 -13.53 -8.52 27.35
N VAL A 285 -12.76 -7.50 27.79
CA VAL A 285 -12.94 -6.09 27.38
C VAL A 285 -11.56 -5.47 27.09
N GLY A 286 -10.92 -5.95 26.03
CA GLY A 286 -9.68 -5.33 25.55
C GLY A 286 -9.89 -3.85 25.21
N SER A 287 -8.89 -3.02 25.44
CA SER A 287 -8.93 -1.61 25.02
C SER A 287 -9.23 -1.50 23.52
N ARG A 288 -9.78 -0.37 23.05
CA ARG A 288 -10.02 -0.11 21.62
C ARG A 288 -8.76 -0.34 20.77
N ALA A 289 -7.59 -0.03 21.30
CA ALA A 289 -6.31 -0.29 20.67
C ALA A 289 -5.97 -1.79 20.60
N THR A 290 -6.24 -2.55 21.66
CA THR A 290 -6.06 -4.01 21.69
C THR A 290 -6.92 -4.71 20.64
N ALA A 291 -8.19 -4.32 20.52
CA ALA A 291 -9.08 -4.88 19.50
C ALA A 291 -8.59 -4.59 18.07
N ALA A 292 -8.10 -3.37 17.83
CA ALA A 292 -7.51 -3.02 16.55
C ALA A 292 -6.23 -3.82 16.26
N MET A 293 -5.32 -3.95 17.25
CA MET A 293 -4.08 -4.71 17.09
C MET A 293 -4.35 -6.20 16.83
N ALA A 294 -5.32 -6.79 17.52
CA ALA A 294 -5.73 -8.17 17.30
C ALA A 294 -6.19 -8.41 15.85
N PHE A 295 -6.75 -7.40 15.18
CA PHE A 295 -7.10 -7.46 13.76
C PHE A 295 -5.91 -7.14 12.83
N GLN A 296 -5.11 -6.12 13.14
CA GLN A 296 -4.05 -5.63 12.27
C GLN A 296 -2.82 -6.55 12.23
N ILE A 297 -2.47 -7.23 13.33
CA ILE A 297 -1.31 -8.15 13.39
C ILE A 297 -1.46 -9.33 12.42
N PRO A 298 -2.59 -10.06 12.38
CA PRO A 298 -2.82 -11.10 11.38
C PRO A 298 -2.76 -10.59 9.93
N VAL A 299 -3.32 -9.39 9.67
CA VAL A 299 -3.26 -8.77 8.35
C VAL A 299 -1.83 -8.40 7.96
N LEU A 300 -1.04 -7.88 8.90
CA LEU A 300 0.38 -7.60 8.67
C LEU A 300 1.16 -8.87 8.36
N LEU A 301 0.90 -9.95 9.10
CA LEU A 301 1.50 -11.26 8.85
C LEU A 301 1.15 -11.79 7.47
N TRP A 302 -0.11 -11.71 7.08
CA TRP A 302 -0.58 -12.08 5.75
C TRP A 302 0.21 -11.37 4.65
N ILE A 303 0.34 -10.05 4.76
CA ILE A 303 1.06 -9.23 3.78
C ILE A 303 2.56 -9.60 3.76
N ASP A 304 3.18 -9.81 4.93
CA ASP A 304 4.59 -10.18 5.03
C ASP A 304 4.89 -11.51 4.33
N LEU A 305 4.08 -12.54 4.59
CA LEU A 305 4.26 -13.87 4.00
C LEU A 305 4.11 -13.84 2.48
N LEU A 306 3.05 -13.20 1.97
CA LEU A 306 2.83 -13.09 0.52
C LEU A 306 3.91 -12.24 -0.15
N ALA A 307 4.33 -11.15 0.48
CA ALA A 307 5.41 -10.31 0.00
C ALA A 307 6.71 -11.10 -0.12
N CYS A 308 7.09 -11.86 0.92
CA CYS A 308 8.33 -12.63 0.97
C CYS A 308 8.38 -13.73 -0.08
N VAL A 309 7.27 -14.43 -0.30
CA VAL A 309 7.16 -15.40 -1.40
C VAL A 309 7.30 -14.72 -2.76
N ALA A 310 6.63 -13.58 -2.97
CA ALA A 310 6.70 -12.84 -4.23
C ALA A 310 8.08 -12.23 -4.52
N THR A 311 8.83 -11.83 -3.49
CA THR A 311 10.16 -11.22 -3.62
C THR A 311 11.32 -12.19 -3.39
N ARG A 312 11.05 -13.45 -3.04
CA ARG A 312 12.06 -14.46 -2.65
C ARG A 312 12.91 -14.00 -1.45
N GLU A 313 12.29 -13.29 -0.52
CA GLU A 313 12.86 -12.92 0.77
C GLU A 313 12.41 -13.91 1.86
N ALA A 314 13.11 -13.93 2.99
CA ALA A 314 12.62 -14.64 4.16
C ALA A 314 11.57 -13.78 4.90
N PRO A 315 10.54 -14.40 5.51
CA PRO A 315 9.59 -13.70 6.37
C PRO A 315 10.29 -12.84 7.42
N LYS A 316 9.82 -11.60 7.58
CA LYS A 316 10.39 -10.62 8.53
C LYS A 316 9.78 -10.77 9.92
N LEU A 317 8.56 -11.31 9.98
CA LEU A 317 7.83 -11.58 11.21
C LEU A 317 8.10 -13.01 11.71
N PRO A 318 8.01 -13.26 13.03
CA PRO A 318 8.20 -14.58 13.62
C PRO A 318 6.96 -15.47 13.38
N TYR A 319 6.71 -15.78 12.11
CA TYR A 319 5.50 -16.48 11.66
C TYR A 319 5.37 -17.89 12.25
N THR A 320 6.48 -18.57 12.52
CA THR A 320 6.50 -19.91 13.14
C THR A 320 5.96 -19.89 14.57
N GLU A 321 6.27 -18.83 15.33
CA GLU A 321 5.72 -18.62 16.66
C GLU A 321 4.26 -18.18 16.59
N TRP A 322 3.95 -17.25 15.69
CA TRP A 322 2.61 -16.65 15.58
C TRP A 322 1.56 -17.60 14.99
N LEU A 323 1.94 -18.50 14.08
CA LEU A 323 1.09 -19.56 13.51
C LEU A 323 1.37 -20.93 14.15
N GLY A 324 2.08 -20.96 15.27
CA GLY A 324 2.37 -22.16 16.03
C GLY A 324 1.22 -22.61 16.94
N PRO A 325 1.47 -23.54 17.88
CA PRO A 325 0.45 -24.07 18.78
C PRO A 325 -0.22 -23.02 19.68
N SER A 326 0.46 -21.90 19.93
CA SER A 326 -0.02 -20.78 20.73
C SER A 326 -0.73 -19.69 19.91
N CYS A 327 -1.00 -19.93 18.63
CA CYS A 327 -1.71 -18.99 17.76
C CYS A 327 -3.09 -18.66 18.34
N ASN A 328 -3.41 -17.36 18.44
CA ASN A 328 -4.64 -16.86 19.02
C ASN A 328 -5.55 -16.13 18.02
N PHE A 329 -5.28 -16.27 16.72
CA PHE A 329 -6.05 -15.66 15.64
C PHE A 329 -6.23 -16.63 14.47
N GLU A 330 -7.21 -16.35 13.62
CA GLU A 330 -7.55 -17.21 12.49
C GLU A 330 -7.65 -16.36 11.23
N LEU A 331 -6.71 -16.55 10.30
CA LEU A 331 -6.65 -15.82 9.03
C LEU A 331 -7.86 -16.14 8.13
N ALA A 332 -8.49 -17.29 8.31
CA ALA A 332 -9.68 -17.68 7.56
C ALA A 332 -10.85 -16.70 7.76
N HIS A 333 -11.00 -16.14 8.97
CA HIS A 333 -12.05 -15.16 9.30
C HIS A 333 -11.69 -13.70 8.95
N ILE A 334 -10.58 -13.49 8.23
CA ILE A 334 -10.14 -12.17 7.79
C ILE A 334 -9.90 -12.20 6.27
N MET A 335 -9.03 -13.11 5.84
CA MET A 335 -8.55 -13.25 4.45
C MET A 335 -9.08 -14.49 3.73
N GLY A 336 -9.71 -15.43 4.45
CA GLY A 336 -10.33 -16.62 3.87
C GLY A 336 -9.45 -17.86 3.78
N CYS A 337 -8.17 -17.78 4.18
CA CYS A 337 -7.24 -18.90 4.08
C CYS A 337 -6.86 -19.43 5.47
N HIS A 338 -6.81 -20.75 5.63
CA HIS A 338 -6.39 -21.39 6.88
C HIS A 338 -4.94 -21.06 7.26
N ASN A 339 -4.71 -20.96 8.57
CA ASN A 339 -3.39 -20.68 9.14
C ASN A 339 -2.34 -21.72 8.73
N SER A 340 -2.72 -22.99 8.59
CA SER A 340 -1.84 -24.07 8.16
C SER A 340 -1.22 -23.79 6.79
N VAL A 341 -2.04 -23.43 5.80
CA VAL A 341 -1.57 -23.09 4.45
C VAL A 341 -0.69 -21.85 4.47
N MET A 342 -1.06 -20.82 5.25
CA MET A 342 -0.23 -19.63 5.38
C MET A 342 1.11 -19.92 6.06
N LYS A 343 1.15 -20.84 7.02
CA LYS A 343 2.40 -21.32 7.61
C LYS A 343 3.25 -22.02 6.54
N SER A 344 2.67 -22.93 5.75
CA SER A 344 3.37 -23.60 4.64
C SER A 344 3.90 -22.61 3.59
N ILE A 345 3.18 -21.52 3.31
CA ILE A 345 3.64 -20.41 2.45
C ILE A 345 4.87 -19.70 3.07
N GLY A 346 4.87 -19.49 4.39
CA GLY A 346 6.06 -18.99 5.10
C GLY A 346 7.25 -19.94 5.02
N ASP A 347 7.01 -21.24 5.23
CA ASP A 347 8.03 -22.29 5.13
C ASP A 347 8.59 -22.37 3.69
N LEU A 348 7.74 -22.20 2.67
CA LEU A 348 8.14 -22.09 1.26
C LEU A 348 9.03 -20.86 1.00
N ALA A 349 8.74 -19.71 1.61
CA ALA A 349 9.57 -18.52 1.49
C ALA A 349 10.97 -18.75 2.08
N VAL A 350 11.04 -19.38 3.26
CA VAL A 350 12.30 -19.77 3.91
C VAL A 350 13.08 -20.75 3.03
N LEU A 351 12.44 -21.78 2.50
CA LEU A 351 13.05 -22.76 1.60
C LEU A 351 13.59 -22.10 0.32
N SER A 352 12.81 -21.20 -0.29
CA SER A 352 13.21 -20.45 -1.48
C SER A 352 14.45 -19.58 -1.21
N ARG A 353 14.51 -18.95 -0.03
CA ARG A 353 15.67 -18.15 0.38
C ARG A 353 16.89 -19.02 0.66
N TRP A 354 16.70 -20.18 1.28
CA TRP A 354 17.77 -21.14 1.53
C TRP A 354 18.41 -21.58 0.20
N LYS A 355 17.61 -21.96 -0.79
CA LYS A 355 18.11 -22.31 -2.14
C LYS A 355 18.92 -21.18 -2.76
N ALA A 356 18.42 -19.94 -2.71
CA ALA A 356 19.10 -18.78 -3.28
C ALA A 356 20.43 -18.44 -2.57
N ASN A 357 20.51 -18.65 -1.26
CA ASN A 357 21.75 -18.46 -0.51
C ASN A 357 22.77 -19.58 -0.83
N SER A 358 22.32 -20.84 -0.94
CA SER A 358 23.21 -21.96 -1.22
C SER A 358 23.78 -21.96 -2.64
N THR A 359 23.09 -21.37 -3.63
CA THR A 359 23.69 -21.11 -4.95
C THR A 359 24.88 -20.15 -4.90
N LEU A 360 25.05 -19.38 -3.82
CA LEU A 360 26.17 -18.46 -3.64
C LEU A 360 27.33 -19.07 -2.83
N THR A 361 27.05 -20.04 -1.94
CA THR A 361 28.04 -20.61 -1.01
C THR A 361 28.47 -22.05 -1.31
N ASP A 362 27.94 -22.66 -2.38
CA ASP A 362 28.23 -24.03 -2.85
C ASP A 362 28.10 -25.13 -1.77
N SER A 363 27.26 -24.86 -0.76
CA SER A 363 27.04 -25.72 0.40
C SER A 363 25.53 -25.89 0.63
N LEU A 364 24.92 -26.82 -0.10
CA LEU A 364 23.54 -27.23 0.14
C LEU A 364 23.53 -28.64 0.72
N ASP A 365 23.01 -28.80 1.94
CA ASP A 365 22.61 -30.13 2.41
C ASP A 365 21.34 -30.55 1.68
N ILE A 366 21.53 -31.28 0.57
CA ILE A 366 20.45 -31.74 -0.29
C ILE A 366 19.45 -32.61 0.48
N LYS A 367 19.88 -33.37 1.49
CA LYS A 367 18.99 -34.27 2.23
C LYS A 367 18.06 -33.48 3.14
N GLU A 368 18.60 -32.50 3.85
CA GLU A 368 17.80 -31.63 4.72
C GLU A 368 16.86 -30.76 3.88
N PHE A 369 17.32 -30.27 2.72
CA PHE A 369 16.52 -29.49 1.78
C PHE A 369 15.33 -30.29 1.22
N ASP A 370 15.59 -31.50 0.71
CA ASP A 370 14.56 -32.40 0.20
C ASP A 370 13.55 -32.78 1.29
N LYS A 371 14.00 -32.97 2.54
CA LYS A 371 13.11 -33.25 3.68
C LYS A 371 12.22 -32.06 4.01
N ALA A 372 12.78 -30.85 4.10
CA ALA A 372 12.01 -29.64 4.36
C ALA A 372 10.97 -29.39 3.27
N ARG A 373 11.36 -29.60 2.00
CA ARG A 373 10.46 -29.56 0.85
C ARG A 373 9.33 -30.58 0.97
N GLN A 374 9.63 -31.85 1.25
CA GLN A 374 8.61 -32.90 1.33
C GLN A 374 7.61 -32.62 2.44
N ASN A 375 8.05 -32.10 3.59
CA ASN A 375 7.14 -31.72 4.67
C ASN A 375 6.13 -30.65 4.21
N ILE A 376 6.58 -29.64 3.44
CA ILE A 376 5.69 -28.59 2.91
C ILE A 376 4.71 -29.20 1.90
N ASP A 377 5.17 -30.08 1.01
CA ASP A 377 4.34 -30.78 0.02
C ASP A 377 3.25 -31.62 0.72
N ASP A 378 3.65 -32.44 1.70
CA ASP A 378 2.74 -33.29 2.47
C ASP A 378 1.70 -32.45 3.23
N ASP A 379 2.12 -31.36 3.90
CA ASP A 379 1.22 -30.46 4.63
C ASP A 379 0.17 -29.84 3.69
N LEU A 380 0.58 -29.38 2.50
CA LEU A 380 -0.31 -28.76 1.52
C LEU A 380 -1.26 -29.78 0.87
N GLU A 381 -0.77 -30.96 0.50
CA GLU A 381 -1.59 -32.04 -0.05
C GLU A 381 -2.59 -32.58 0.97
N ASN A 382 -2.19 -32.70 2.25
CA ASN A 382 -3.10 -33.07 3.33
C ASN A 382 -4.24 -32.04 3.50
N VAL A 383 -3.95 -30.75 3.33
CA VAL A 383 -5.00 -29.71 3.31
C VAL A 383 -5.90 -29.88 2.09
N MET A 384 -5.34 -30.16 0.91
CA MET A 384 -6.12 -30.40 -0.31
C MET A 384 -7.03 -31.64 -0.21
N ASP A 385 -6.59 -32.67 0.51
CA ASP A 385 -7.36 -33.89 0.77
C ASP A 385 -8.47 -33.65 1.82
N SER A 386 -8.20 -32.83 2.84
CA SER A 386 -9.15 -32.56 3.94
C SER A 386 -10.17 -31.44 3.66
N THR A 387 -9.94 -30.61 2.63
CA THR A 387 -10.85 -29.52 2.22
C THR A 387 -11.47 -29.82 0.85
N PRO A 388 -12.56 -30.59 0.72
CA PRO A 388 -13.07 -31.01 -0.59
C PRO A 388 -13.55 -29.84 -1.46
N MET A 389 -13.32 -29.93 -2.78
CA MET A 389 -13.71 -28.90 -3.74
C MET A 389 -15.24 -28.88 -3.92
N ALA A 390 -15.86 -27.70 -3.89
CA ALA A 390 -17.28 -27.55 -4.20
C ALA A 390 -17.52 -27.89 -5.67
N PHE A 391 -18.44 -28.82 -5.95
CA PHE A 391 -19.06 -28.87 -7.26
C PHE A 391 -19.92 -27.61 -7.39
N ILE A 392 -19.43 -26.63 -8.15
CA ILE A 392 -20.25 -25.48 -8.57
C ILE A 392 -21.25 -26.03 -9.58
N GLU A 393 -22.45 -26.41 -9.14
CA GLU A 393 -23.59 -26.52 -10.04
C GLU A 393 -23.86 -25.13 -10.61
N VAL A 394 -23.43 -24.92 -11.85
CA VAL A 394 -23.83 -23.76 -12.66
C VAL A 394 -25.35 -23.85 -12.83
N ARG A 395 -26.09 -23.12 -12.01
CA ARG A 395 -27.56 -23.07 -12.04
C ARG A 395 -28.01 -22.41 -13.35
N GLY A 396 -28.14 -23.22 -14.39
CA GLY A 396 -28.71 -22.87 -15.67
C GLY A 396 -30.22 -22.60 -15.56
N LEU A 397 -30.60 -21.45 -16.11
CA LEU A 397 -31.92 -20.97 -16.52
C LEU A 397 -33.11 -21.97 -16.52
N SER A 398 -34.22 -21.49 -15.94
CA SER A 398 -35.65 -21.78 -16.22
C SER A 398 -36.42 -22.78 -15.32
N PRO A 399 -37.77 -22.71 -15.26
CA PRO A 399 -38.46 -22.16 -14.09
C PRO A 399 -39.47 -23.15 -13.46
N THR A 400 -40.10 -22.70 -12.37
CA THR A 400 -41.27 -23.27 -11.66
C THR A 400 -40.93 -24.21 -10.50
N PHE A 401 -40.93 -23.66 -9.28
CA PHE A 401 -41.25 -24.47 -8.10
C PHE A 401 -41.98 -23.64 -7.04
N VAL A 402 -43.15 -24.14 -6.65
CA VAL A 402 -44.12 -23.57 -5.71
C VAL A 402 -43.60 -23.72 -4.28
N PRO A 403 -43.85 -22.77 -3.35
CA PRO A 403 -43.34 -22.89 -1.98
C PRO A 403 -44.27 -23.77 -1.14
N SER A 404 -43.78 -24.91 -0.68
CA SER A 404 -44.36 -25.63 0.46
C SER A 404 -43.40 -25.56 1.64
N GLN A 405 -43.85 -24.91 2.71
CA GLN A 405 -43.21 -24.85 4.02
C GLN A 405 -43.26 -26.25 4.67
N SER A 406 -42.12 -26.77 5.16
CA SER A 406 -41.92 -27.12 6.57
C SER A 406 -40.68 -28.01 6.79
N SER A 407 -39.91 -27.59 7.80
CA SER A 407 -39.14 -28.42 8.75
C SER A 407 -37.73 -28.95 8.38
N ASN A 408 -36.84 -28.62 9.32
CA ASN A 408 -35.67 -29.36 9.80
C ASN A 408 -34.35 -29.30 9.01
N GLN A 409 -33.49 -28.42 9.52
CA GLN A 409 -32.04 -28.58 9.69
C GLN A 409 -31.40 -29.78 8.96
N ALA A 410 -31.13 -29.59 7.67
CA ALA A 410 -29.94 -30.14 7.04
C ALA A 410 -29.06 -28.94 6.71
N LYS A 411 -27.94 -28.76 7.44
CA LYS A 411 -26.89 -27.84 7.03
C LYS A 411 -26.41 -28.32 5.66
N SER A 412 -26.85 -27.64 4.61
CA SER A 412 -26.37 -27.80 3.24
C SER A 412 -24.85 -27.97 3.24
N GLU A 413 -24.37 -29.11 2.75
CA GLU A 413 -22.97 -29.46 2.49
C GLU A 413 -22.40 -28.62 1.32
N GLN A 414 -22.51 -27.30 1.40
CA GLN A 414 -21.78 -26.38 0.53
C GLN A 414 -20.45 -26.08 1.21
N PRO A 415 -19.30 -26.33 0.56
CA PRO A 415 -18.00 -25.97 1.11
C PRO A 415 -17.97 -24.49 1.46
N SER A 416 -17.34 -24.16 2.58
CA SER A 416 -17.24 -22.77 2.99
C SER A 416 -16.43 -22.00 1.93
N GLY A 417 -16.75 -20.73 1.67
CA GLY A 417 -15.92 -19.91 0.77
C GLY A 417 -14.44 -19.86 1.19
N GLN A 418 -14.17 -20.12 2.48
CA GLN A 418 -12.83 -20.23 3.06
C GLN A 418 -12.10 -21.49 2.56
N ASP A 419 -12.79 -22.62 2.39
CA ASP A 419 -12.18 -23.85 1.85
C ASP A 419 -11.71 -23.64 0.41
N CYS A 420 -12.53 -22.95 -0.41
CA CYS A 420 -12.18 -22.62 -1.78
C CYS A 420 -10.93 -21.73 -1.85
N VAL A 421 -10.86 -20.67 -1.04
CA VAL A 421 -9.70 -19.77 -0.98
C VAL A 421 -8.46 -20.51 -0.46
N THR A 422 -8.61 -21.32 0.58
CA THR A 422 -7.54 -22.14 1.14
C THR A 422 -6.94 -23.07 0.07
N ARG A 423 -7.77 -23.75 -0.72
CA ARG A 423 -7.31 -24.59 -1.84
C ARG A 423 -6.56 -23.79 -2.90
N ILE A 424 -7.03 -22.59 -3.26
CA ILE A 424 -6.35 -21.74 -4.24
C ILE A 424 -4.94 -21.38 -3.76
N PHE A 425 -4.80 -20.97 -2.49
CA PHE A 425 -3.49 -20.67 -1.92
C PHE A 425 -2.61 -21.91 -1.81
N ALA A 426 -3.16 -23.06 -1.41
CA ALA A 426 -2.42 -24.31 -1.33
C ALA A 426 -1.90 -24.77 -2.70
N ALA A 427 -2.76 -24.73 -3.73
CA ALA A 427 -2.37 -25.05 -5.11
C ALA A 427 -1.31 -24.08 -5.64
N GLY A 428 -1.44 -22.79 -5.35
CA GLY A 428 -0.43 -21.79 -5.71
C GLY A 428 0.93 -22.04 -5.03
N ALA A 429 0.91 -22.43 -3.75
CA ALA A 429 2.11 -22.78 -3.00
C ALA A 429 2.77 -24.06 -3.54
N LEU A 430 2.00 -25.10 -3.86
CA LEU A 430 2.51 -26.32 -4.50
C LEU A 430 3.15 -26.03 -5.86
N ALA A 431 2.50 -25.21 -6.69
CA ALA A 431 3.06 -24.82 -7.99
C ALA A 431 4.39 -24.08 -7.87
N GLN A 432 4.53 -23.22 -6.86
CA GLN A 432 5.79 -22.53 -6.58
C GLN A 432 6.84 -23.45 -5.96
N LEU A 433 6.44 -24.38 -5.08
CA LEU A 433 7.33 -25.39 -4.52
C LEU A 433 7.99 -26.21 -5.64
N GLU A 434 7.23 -26.60 -6.66
CA GLU A 434 7.75 -27.23 -7.87
C GLU A 434 8.80 -26.41 -8.60
N ALA A 435 8.56 -25.11 -8.79
CA ALA A 435 9.51 -24.21 -9.43
C ALA A 435 10.84 -24.12 -8.65
N VAL A 436 10.80 -24.25 -7.33
CA VAL A 436 12.01 -24.31 -6.49
C VAL A 436 12.81 -25.61 -6.74
N SER A 437 12.18 -26.67 -7.23
CA SER A 437 12.81 -27.99 -7.43
C SER A 437 13.55 -28.20 -8.74
N VAL A 438 13.16 -27.52 -9.82
CA VAL A 438 13.52 -27.90 -11.21
C VAL A 438 15.02 -27.79 -11.55
N GLU A 439 15.86 -27.29 -10.64
CA GLU A 439 17.31 -27.14 -10.91
C GLU A 439 18.21 -28.16 -10.19
N ALA A 440 17.69 -29.03 -9.31
CA ALA A 440 18.52 -29.91 -8.48
C ALA A 440 18.36 -31.43 -8.72
N SER A 441 17.41 -31.90 -9.53
CA SER A 441 17.31 -33.34 -9.80
C SER A 441 16.64 -33.63 -11.15
N LYS A 442 17.40 -34.27 -12.05
CA LYS A 442 16.84 -34.92 -13.25
C LYS A 442 16.21 -36.28 -12.96
N ASP A 443 16.20 -36.77 -11.71
CA ASP A 443 15.91 -38.18 -11.41
C ASP A 443 14.98 -38.41 -10.21
N LYS A 444 13.85 -37.69 -10.08
CA LYS A 444 12.76 -38.14 -9.19
C LYS A 444 11.40 -38.04 -9.87
N ILE A 445 10.85 -39.23 -10.15
CA ILE A 445 9.46 -39.44 -10.58
C ILE A 445 8.55 -39.11 -9.38
N PRO A 446 7.48 -38.31 -9.55
CA PRO A 446 6.55 -38.02 -8.46
C PRO A 446 5.79 -39.29 -8.04
N THR A 447 5.82 -39.60 -6.74
CA THR A 447 5.20 -40.79 -6.13
C THR A 447 3.67 -40.69 -5.99
N ARG A 448 3.07 -39.53 -6.27
CA ARG A 448 1.61 -39.35 -6.36
C ARG A 448 1.25 -38.83 -7.75
N ILE A 449 0.30 -39.49 -8.40
CA ILE A 449 -0.32 -39.04 -9.64
C ILE A 449 -1.05 -37.73 -9.32
N ARG A 450 -0.51 -36.60 -9.79
CA ARG A 450 -1.15 -35.29 -9.69
C ARG A 450 -2.49 -35.35 -10.44
N ARG A 451 -3.59 -35.10 -9.73
CA ARG A 451 -4.90 -34.92 -10.38
C ARG A 451 -4.91 -33.56 -11.06
N ALA A 452 -5.18 -33.58 -12.36
CA ALA A 452 -5.33 -32.41 -13.22
C ALA A 452 -6.53 -31.53 -12.81
#